data_AF-A0A507AR62-F1
#
_entry.id   AF-A0A507AR62-F1
#
_cell.length_a   1.000
_cell.length_b   1.000
_cell.length_c   1.000
_cell.angle_alpha   90.00
_cell.angle_beta   90.00
_cell.angle_gamma   90.00
#
_symmetry.space_group_name_H-M   'P 1'
#
loop_
_entity.id
_entity.type
_entity.pdbx_description
1 polymer ?
#
loop_
_entity_poly.entity_id
_entity_poly.type
_entity_poly.pdbx_seq_one_letter_code
_entity_poly.pdbx_strand_id
1 'polypeptide(L)'
;MPRSLGFHKLLTIARQLLPFLPPEPISSLMAKEQDASPLYHHLPPELRRMVWDAYFRGHAVHIHRSHERLRARECVKSDADGVFPPGPHFDVCGRANIRCDHISILLTCKKMSSPIRASSARVHLLTFTVRYFECIHILYRETLFDFSHAQRCLTVMSERLPAAHIAHISRINLHWELYHPLILTAKHPGKYEILWVDIWDTLAAMEGLKWLRVELSLARPHQGSEWTEREWSLWEGVKKVTHPSHFELVLPFPAAASTQEETLPCTIIRRLSSDEAH
;
A
#
# COMPACT_ATOMS: atom_id res chain seq x y z
N MET A 1 33.50 -14.48 -21.86
CA MET A 1 33.29 -14.56 -20.39
C MET A 1 31.85 -14.19 -20.08
N PRO A 2 31.06 -15.02 -19.37
CA PRO A 2 29.70 -14.65 -19.01
C PRO A 2 29.74 -13.60 -17.89
N ARG A 3 29.05 -12.48 -18.08
CA ARG A 3 28.87 -11.44 -17.05
C ARG A 3 28.10 -12.07 -15.89
N SER A 4 28.66 -12.08 -14.68
CA SER A 4 27.95 -12.57 -13.50
C SER A 4 26.66 -11.76 -13.34
N LEU A 5 25.50 -12.42 -13.42
CA LEU A 5 24.27 -11.77 -13.03
C LEU A 5 24.35 -11.44 -11.53
N GLY A 6 24.20 -10.16 -11.18
CA GLY A 6 24.11 -9.75 -9.78
C GLY A 6 22.96 -10.48 -9.09
N PHE A 7 23.13 -10.81 -7.81
CA PHE A 7 22.17 -11.56 -7.00
C PHE A 7 20.75 -11.00 -7.09
N HIS A 8 20.59 -9.66 -7.10
CA HIS A 8 19.29 -9.00 -7.32
C HIS A 8 18.66 -9.33 -8.67
N LYS A 9 19.46 -9.38 -9.75
CA LYS A 9 18.97 -9.71 -11.09
C LYS A 9 18.57 -11.19 -11.18
N LEU A 10 19.31 -12.08 -10.49
CA LEU A 10 18.93 -13.48 -10.35
C LEU A 10 17.62 -13.64 -9.57
N LEU A 11 17.41 -12.88 -8.49
CA LEU A 11 16.16 -12.90 -7.74
C LEU A 11 14.98 -12.36 -8.54
N THR A 12 15.15 -11.26 -9.28
CA THR A 12 14.11 -10.72 -10.16
C THR A 12 13.77 -11.69 -11.29
N ILE A 13 14.78 -12.34 -11.90
CA ILE A 13 14.55 -13.37 -12.92
C ILE A 13 13.89 -14.62 -12.31
N ALA A 14 14.29 -15.05 -11.12
CA ALA A 14 13.65 -16.16 -10.41
C ALA A 14 12.17 -15.85 -10.10
N ARG A 15 11.85 -14.61 -9.73
CA ARG A 15 10.47 -14.11 -9.53
C ARG A 15 9.63 -14.11 -10.82
N GLN A 16 10.26 -13.94 -11.98
CA GLN A 16 9.59 -13.91 -13.28
C GLN A 16 9.47 -15.31 -13.94
N LEU A 17 10.48 -16.17 -13.77
CA LEU A 17 10.56 -17.49 -14.39
C LEU A 17 9.82 -18.57 -13.61
N LEU A 18 9.73 -18.42 -12.29
CA LEU A 18 8.81 -19.21 -11.49
C LEU A 18 7.57 -18.32 -11.31
N PRO A 19 6.43 -18.62 -11.96
CA PRO A 19 5.18 -18.27 -11.34
C PRO A 19 5.18 -19.09 -10.06
N PHE A 20 5.75 -18.52 -8.99
CA PHE A 20 5.40 -18.93 -7.65
C PHE A 20 3.92 -18.59 -7.56
N LEU A 21 3.10 -19.50 -8.07
CA LEU A 21 1.76 -19.72 -7.56
C LEU A 21 1.96 -19.58 -6.06
N PRO A 22 1.33 -18.59 -5.42
CA PRO A 22 1.31 -18.52 -3.98
C PRO A 22 0.99 -19.93 -3.51
N PRO A 23 1.74 -20.48 -2.54
CA PRO A 23 1.45 -21.83 -2.09
C PRO A 23 -0.04 -21.85 -1.81
N GLU A 24 -0.79 -22.72 -2.52
CA GLU A 24 -2.21 -22.92 -2.26
C GLU A 24 -2.39 -22.91 -0.75
N PRO A 25 -3.37 -22.18 -0.19
CA PRO A 25 -3.47 -21.89 1.23
C PRO A 25 -3.05 -23.13 1.99
N ILE A 26 -1.83 -23.07 2.57
CA ILE A 26 -1.04 -24.27 2.81
C ILE A 26 -1.94 -25.25 3.52
N SER A 27 -2.25 -26.37 2.85
CA SER A 27 -2.98 -27.47 3.46
C SER A 27 -2.36 -27.67 4.85
N SER A 28 -3.18 -27.87 5.89
CA SER A 28 -2.66 -28.01 7.25
C SER A 28 -1.60 -29.13 7.37
N LEU A 29 -1.51 -30.03 6.38
CA LEU A 29 -0.40 -30.96 6.18
C LEU A 29 0.88 -30.29 5.67
N MET A 30 0.85 -29.52 4.59
CA MET A 30 2.06 -28.91 4.01
C MET A 30 2.64 -27.78 4.91
N ALA A 31 1.82 -27.18 5.78
CA ALA A 31 2.28 -26.18 6.72
C ALA A 31 3.18 -26.80 7.79
N LYS A 32 2.90 -28.06 8.16
CA LYS A 32 3.76 -28.86 9.02
C LYS A 32 5.09 -29.20 8.36
N GLU A 33 5.11 -29.40 7.04
CA GLU A 33 6.33 -29.72 6.28
C GLU A 33 7.25 -28.50 6.10
N GLN A 34 6.69 -27.30 5.88
CA GLN A 34 7.48 -26.07 5.83
C GLN A 34 8.03 -25.67 7.21
N ASP A 35 7.27 -25.88 8.29
CA ASP A 35 7.75 -25.68 9.66
C ASP A 35 8.83 -26.69 10.07
N ALA A 36 8.86 -27.86 9.41
CA ALA A 36 9.90 -28.85 9.57
C ALA A 36 11.16 -28.58 8.73
N SER A 37 11.23 -27.49 7.95
CA SER A 37 12.44 -27.15 7.19
C SER A 37 13.58 -26.81 8.16
N PRO A 38 14.62 -27.67 8.28
CA PRO A 38 15.72 -27.46 9.23
C PRO A 38 16.51 -26.19 8.87
N LEU A 39 16.48 -25.81 7.60
CA LEU A 39 17.25 -24.69 7.06
C LEU A 39 16.95 -23.40 7.83
N TYR A 40 15.68 -23.01 7.95
CA TYR A 40 15.33 -21.74 8.60
C TYR A 40 15.60 -21.73 10.10
N HIS A 41 15.49 -22.87 10.78
CA HIS A 41 15.81 -22.97 12.20
C HIS A 41 17.32 -22.87 12.49
N HIS A 42 18.16 -23.31 11.57
CA HIS A 42 19.62 -23.27 11.72
C HIS A 42 20.27 -21.99 11.16
N LEU A 43 19.56 -21.20 10.35
CA LEU A 43 20.06 -19.91 9.90
C LEU A 43 20.19 -18.94 11.08
N PRO A 44 21.35 -18.28 11.26
CA PRO A 44 21.47 -17.15 12.18
C PRO A 44 20.44 -16.05 11.90
N PRO A 45 20.03 -15.27 12.91
CA PRO A 45 19.05 -14.18 12.75
C PRO A 45 19.39 -13.19 11.62
N GLU A 46 20.69 -12.95 11.40
CA GLU A 46 21.19 -12.04 10.37
C GLU A 46 20.86 -12.57 8.97
N LEU A 47 21.06 -13.87 8.72
CA LEU A 47 20.73 -14.49 7.44
C LEU A 47 19.22 -14.56 7.23
N ARG A 48 18.44 -14.85 8.28
CA ARG A 48 16.98 -14.79 8.18
C ARG A 48 16.50 -13.39 7.82
N ARG A 49 17.07 -12.36 8.44
CA ARG A 49 16.79 -10.96 8.11
C ARG A 49 17.13 -10.62 6.66
N MET A 50 18.27 -11.08 6.15
CA MET A 50 18.65 -10.90 4.75
C MET A 50 17.66 -11.58 3.79
N VAL A 51 17.16 -12.78 4.15
CA VAL A 51 16.12 -13.46 3.38
C VAL A 51 14.82 -12.65 3.39
N TRP A 52 14.38 -12.16 4.54
CA TRP A 52 13.16 -11.34 4.65
C TRP A 52 13.26 -10.03 3.91
N ASP A 53 14.39 -9.33 4.02
CA ASP A 53 14.66 -8.10 3.29
C ASP A 53 14.70 -8.37 1.78
N ALA A 54 15.41 -9.39 1.33
CA ALA A 54 15.45 -9.77 -0.08
C ALA A 54 14.07 -10.15 -0.61
N TYR A 55 13.27 -10.86 0.19
CA TYR A 55 11.94 -11.30 -0.17
C TYR A 55 10.96 -10.13 -0.22
N PHE A 56 10.71 -9.44 0.91
CA PHE A 56 9.65 -8.43 1.04
C PHE A 56 9.98 -7.07 0.40
N ARG A 57 11.23 -6.80 0.06
CA ARG A 57 11.60 -5.56 -0.63
C ARG A 57 10.98 -5.50 -2.02
N GLY A 58 10.30 -4.40 -2.29
CA GLY A 58 9.72 -4.10 -3.61
C GLY A 58 8.35 -4.73 -3.85
N HIS A 59 7.73 -5.34 -2.83
CA HIS A 59 6.33 -5.74 -2.94
C HIS A 59 5.43 -4.50 -2.93
N ALA A 60 4.37 -4.54 -3.73
CA ALA A 60 3.20 -3.70 -3.50
C ALA A 60 1.97 -4.57 -3.32
N VAL A 61 1.04 -4.07 -2.52
CA VAL A 61 -0.23 -4.72 -2.26
C VAL A 61 -1.38 -3.74 -2.48
N HIS A 62 -2.38 -4.18 -3.23
CA HIS A 62 -3.63 -3.45 -3.40
C HIS A 62 -4.58 -3.79 -2.25
N ILE A 63 -4.93 -2.77 -1.48
CA ILE A 63 -5.88 -2.89 -0.37
C ILE A 63 -7.29 -2.77 -0.91
N HIS A 64 -8.16 -3.68 -0.48
CA HIS A 64 -9.56 -3.68 -0.80
C HIS A 64 -10.41 -4.14 0.38
N ARG A 65 -11.70 -3.77 0.36
CA ARG A 65 -12.67 -4.19 1.35
C ARG A 65 -13.50 -5.36 0.80
N SER A 66 -13.58 -6.45 1.55
CA SER A 66 -14.46 -7.58 1.24
C SER A 66 -15.20 -8.02 2.50
N HIS A 67 -16.54 -8.00 2.47
CA HIS A 67 -17.40 -8.35 3.61
C HIS A 67 -16.91 -7.75 4.95
N GLU A 68 -16.67 -6.43 4.96
CA GLU A 68 -16.17 -5.67 6.12
C GLU A 68 -14.76 -6.00 6.62
N ARG A 69 -14.02 -6.85 5.90
CA ARG A 69 -12.63 -7.15 6.21
C ARG A 69 -11.72 -6.39 5.27
N LEU A 70 -10.62 -5.89 5.82
CA LEU A 70 -9.49 -5.42 5.03
C LEU A 70 -8.81 -6.64 4.41
N ARG A 71 -8.58 -6.57 3.11
CA ARG A 71 -7.89 -7.59 2.32
C ARG A 71 -6.78 -6.91 1.53
N ALA A 72 -5.73 -7.66 1.25
CA ALA A 72 -4.62 -7.24 0.44
C ALA A 72 -4.44 -8.24 -0.71
N ARG A 73 -4.16 -7.73 -1.90
CA ARG A 73 -3.78 -8.53 -3.09
C ARG A 73 -2.40 -8.09 -3.55
N GLU A 74 -1.52 -9.04 -3.82
CA GLU A 74 -0.21 -8.71 -4.37
C GLU A 74 -0.32 -8.06 -5.75
N CYS A 75 0.53 -7.07 -5.98
CA CYS A 75 0.70 -6.44 -7.27
C CYS A 75 1.65 -7.28 -8.14
N VAL A 76 1.13 -7.88 -9.21
CA VAL A 76 1.91 -8.81 -10.07
C VAL A 76 2.89 -8.10 -11.01
N LYS A 77 2.67 -6.81 -11.31
CA LYS A 77 3.65 -6.02 -12.05
C LYS A 77 4.45 -5.19 -11.05
N SER A 78 5.47 -5.82 -10.46
CA SER A 78 6.61 -5.05 -9.99
C SER A 78 7.52 -4.84 -11.19
N ASP A 79 7.82 -3.59 -11.51
CA ASP A 79 8.84 -3.30 -12.51
C ASP A 79 10.17 -3.89 -12.03
N ALA A 80 10.92 -4.47 -12.97
CA ALA A 80 12.19 -5.15 -12.69
C ALA A 80 13.22 -4.26 -11.97
N ASP A 81 13.03 -2.94 -12.05
CA ASP A 81 13.89 -1.91 -11.46
C ASP A 81 13.39 -1.39 -10.10
N GLY A 82 12.29 -1.91 -9.56
CA GLY A 82 11.75 -1.51 -8.25
C GLY A 82 11.16 -0.10 -8.19
N VAL A 83 11.11 0.59 -9.34
CA VAL A 83 10.39 1.85 -9.52
C VAL A 83 8.97 1.47 -9.90
N PHE A 84 8.03 1.57 -8.96
CA PHE A 84 6.62 1.40 -9.29
C PHE A 84 6.23 2.42 -10.36
N PRO A 85 5.72 2.00 -11.54
CA PRO A 85 5.38 2.94 -12.59
C PRO A 85 4.30 3.90 -12.04
N PRO A 86 4.53 5.21 -12.12
CA PRO A 86 3.66 6.20 -11.48
C PRO A 86 2.31 6.26 -12.21
N GLY A 87 1.27 5.58 -11.69
CA GLY A 87 -0.11 5.65 -12.19
C GLY A 87 -1.06 4.59 -11.59
N PRO A 88 -2.36 4.61 -11.96
CA PRO A 88 -3.38 3.66 -11.50
C PRO A 88 -3.11 2.26 -12.07
N HIS A 89 -2.27 1.52 -11.36
CA HIS A 89 -1.73 0.24 -11.81
C HIS A 89 -2.74 -0.92 -11.77
N PHE A 90 -3.83 -0.73 -11.04
CA PHE A 90 -4.79 -1.78 -10.76
C PHE A 90 -5.73 -2.08 -11.93
N ASP A 91 -6.07 -1.15 -12.84
CA ASP A 91 -6.93 -1.49 -13.98
C ASP A 91 -6.35 -2.64 -14.82
N VAL A 92 -5.02 -2.76 -14.83
CA VAL A 92 -4.34 -3.88 -15.46
C VAL A 92 -4.23 -5.11 -14.55
N CYS A 93 -4.09 -4.93 -13.22
CA CYS A 93 -4.07 -6.04 -12.27
C CYS A 93 -5.45 -6.66 -12.00
N GLY A 94 -6.53 -5.89 -12.12
CA GLY A 94 -7.92 -6.29 -11.87
C GLY A 94 -8.54 -7.09 -13.02
N ARG A 95 -8.15 -6.78 -14.27
CA ARG A 95 -8.65 -7.48 -15.47
C ARG A 95 -7.97 -8.81 -15.73
N ALA A 96 -6.73 -8.96 -15.29
CA ALA A 96 -6.06 -10.25 -15.33
C ALA A 96 -6.77 -11.17 -14.32
N ASN A 97 -7.44 -12.20 -14.84
CA ASN A 97 -8.16 -13.26 -14.13
C ASN A 97 -7.21 -14.16 -13.28
N ILE A 98 -6.14 -13.56 -12.76
CA ILE A 98 -5.13 -14.16 -11.91
C ILE A 98 -5.78 -14.35 -10.56
N ARG A 99 -5.96 -15.62 -10.17
CA ARG A 99 -6.47 -16.04 -8.86
C ARG A 99 -5.81 -15.19 -7.77
N CYS A 100 -6.64 -14.44 -7.07
CA CYS A 100 -6.21 -13.46 -6.10
C CYS A 100 -5.86 -14.17 -4.79
N ASP A 101 -4.60 -14.57 -4.61
CA ASP A 101 -4.21 -15.12 -3.32
C ASP A 101 -4.15 -14.01 -2.27
N HIS A 102 -4.86 -14.26 -1.18
CA HIS A 102 -4.92 -13.37 -0.04
C HIS A 102 -3.55 -13.31 0.60
N ILE A 103 -2.84 -12.19 0.42
CA ILE A 103 -1.69 -11.92 1.27
C ILE A 103 -2.23 -11.76 2.69
N SER A 104 -1.92 -12.75 3.53
CA SER A 104 -2.38 -12.84 4.92
C SER A 104 -1.73 -11.80 5.84
N ILE A 105 -1.02 -10.78 5.32
CA ILE A 105 -0.42 -9.67 6.08
C ILE A 105 -1.39 -9.09 7.12
N LEU A 106 -2.68 -9.01 6.75
CA LEU A 106 -3.76 -8.46 7.58
C LEU A 106 -4.49 -9.52 8.41
N LEU A 107 -4.36 -10.81 8.08
CA LEU A 107 -5.07 -11.93 8.72
C LEU A 107 -4.24 -12.68 9.76
N THR A 108 -2.92 -12.68 9.64
CA THR A 108 -2.03 -13.26 10.67
C THR A 108 -2.26 -12.61 12.03
N CYS A 109 -2.56 -11.31 12.06
CA CYS A 109 -2.87 -10.57 13.28
C CYS A 109 -4.10 -11.09 14.03
N LYS A 110 -5.19 -11.46 13.32
CA LYS A 110 -6.48 -11.78 13.94
C LYS A 110 -6.57 -13.21 14.48
N LYS A 111 -5.82 -14.16 13.89
CA LYS A 111 -5.73 -15.53 14.43
C LYS A 111 -4.76 -15.65 15.61
N MET A 112 -3.80 -14.73 15.75
CA MET A 112 -2.83 -14.73 16.86
C MET A 112 -3.37 -14.11 18.16
N SER A 113 -4.37 -13.22 18.09
CA SER A 113 -4.90 -12.52 19.27
C SER A 113 -6.14 -13.15 19.91
N SER A 114 -6.65 -14.27 19.39
CA SER A 114 -7.80 -14.97 19.98
C SER A 114 -7.32 -16.09 20.92
N PRO A 115 -7.86 -16.20 22.15
CA PRO A 115 -7.47 -17.27 23.07
C PRO A 115 -8.06 -18.60 22.60
N ILE A 116 -7.26 -19.40 21.87
CA ILE A 116 -7.67 -20.73 21.41
C ILE A 116 -7.36 -21.78 22.49
N ARG A 117 -8.40 -22.53 22.89
CA ARG A 117 -8.36 -23.67 23.81
C ARG A 117 -7.42 -24.79 23.29
N ALA A 118 -6.69 -25.41 24.21
CA ALA A 118 -5.63 -26.44 24.04
C ALA A 118 -6.07 -27.65 23.19
N SER A 119 -5.21 -28.39 22.46
CA SER A 119 -4.14 -29.23 23.04
C SER A 119 -3.05 -29.77 22.08
N SER A 120 -2.95 -29.33 20.81
CA SER A 120 -1.84 -29.77 19.91
C SER A 120 -1.29 -28.67 18.98
N ALA A 121 -1.99 -27.54 18.86
CA ALA A 121 -1.61 -26.43 17.98
C ALA A 121 -0.54 -25.48 18.56
N ARG A 122 -0.06 -25.71 19.79
CA ARG A 122 0.80 -24.75 20.52
C ARG A 122 2.19 -24.56 19.89
N VAL A 123 2.84 -25.62 19.44
CA VAL A 123 4.21 -25.52 18.88
C VAL A 123 4.20 -24.86 17.50
N HIS A 124 3.27 -25.23 16.62
CA HIS A 124 3.12 -24.64 15.29
C HIS A 124 2.75 -23.14 15.35
N LEU A 125 1.85 -22.75 16.26
CA LEU A 125 1.55 -21.33 16.43
C LEU A 125 2.77 -20.54 16.93
N LEU A 126 3.54 -21.07 17.88
CA LEU A 126 4.69 -20.37 18.44
C LEU A 126 5.77 -20.11 17.37
N THR A 127 6.13 -21.09 16.54
CA THR A 127 7.17 -20.91 15.51
C THR A 127 6.73 -19.93 14.42
N PHE A 128 5.49 -20.03 13.96
CA PHE A 128 4.92 -19.11 12.97
C PHE A 128 4.79 -17.68 13.54
N THR A 129 4.43 -17.56 14.81
CA THR A 129 4.33 -16.27 15.52
C THR A 129 5.70 -15.63 15.69
N VAL A 130 6.73 -16.39 16.10
CA VAL A 130 8.11 -15.87 16.22
C VAL A 130 8.63 -15.39 14.88
N ARG A 131 8.50 -16.19 13.81
CA ARG A 131 8.96 -15.79 12.46
C ARG A 131 8.19 -14.60 11.91
N TYR A 132 6.88 -14.52 12.16
CA TYR A 132 6.08 -13.36 11.78
C TYR A 132 6.56 -12.09 12.50
N PHE A 133 6.79 -12.15 13.81
CA PHE A 133 7.33 -11.01 14.56
C PHE A 133 8.76 -10.64 14.13
N GLU A 134 9.58 -11.60 13.69
CA GLU A 134 10.91 -11.32 13.14
C GLU A 134 10.85 -10.47 11.86
N CYS A 135 9.86 -10.71 10.99
CA CYS A 135 9.78 -10.04 9.68
C CYS A 135 8.75 -8.92 9.60
N ILE A 136 7.87 -8.76 10.58
CA ILE A 136 6.72 -7.84 10.50
C ILE A 136 7.12 -6.39 10.22
N HIS A 137 8.19 -5.93 10.85
CA HIS A 137 8.67 -4.57 10.66
C HIS A 137 9.18 -4.35 9.23
N ILE A 138 9.85 -5.35 8.63
CA ILE A 138 10.32 -5.31 7.24
C ILE A 138 9.12 -5.37 6.30
N LEU A 139 8.19 -6.27 6.58
CA LEU A 139 6.99 -6.49 5.79
C LEU A 139 6.18 -5.20 5.62
N TYR A 140 5.79 -4.55 6.72
CA TYR A 140 4.99 -3.33 6.65
C TYR A 140 5.78 -2.11 6.19
N ARG A 141 7.10 -2.06 6.47
CA ARG A 141 7.94 -0.93 6.07
C ARG A 141 8.26 -0.95 4.59
N GLU A 142 8.67 -2.09 4.05
CA GLU A 142 9.19 -2.19 2.69
C GLU A 142 8.09 -2.39 1.63
N THR A 143 6.90 -2.85 2.07
CA THR A 143 5.73 -3.01 1.20
C THR A 143 5.09 -1.66 0.88
N LEU A 144 4.79 -1.44 -0.39
CA LEU A 144 3.95 -0.33 -0.85
C LEU A 144 2.47 -0.71 -0.69
N PHE A 145 1.73 0.02 0.14
CA PHE A 145 0.30 -0.17 0.34
C PHE A 145 -0.48 0.76 -0.60
N ASP A 146 -1.20 0.16 -1.54
CA ASP A 146 -1.98 0.89 -2.52
C ASP A 146 -3.47 0.88 -2.18
N PHE A 147 -4.04 2.06 -1.91
CA PHE A 147 -5.44 2.28 -1.53
C PHE A 147 -6.31 2.82 -2.67
N SER A 148 -5.81 2.81 -3.90
CA SER A 148 -6.45 3.40 -5.08
C SER A 148 -7.91 2.96 -5.33
N HIS A 149 -8.31 1.77 -4.89
CA HIS A 149 -9.68 1.24 -5.06
C HIS A 149 -10.49 1.17 -3.77
N ALA A 150 -9.87 1.54 -2.65
CA ALA A 150 -10.49 1.47 -1.35
C ALA A 150 -9.90 2.55 -0.45
N GLN A 151 -10.05 3.82 -0.85
CA GLN A 151 -9.53 4.96 -0.08
C GLN A 151 -10.08 4.95 1.35
N ARG A 152 -11.36 4.57 1.51
CA ARG A 152 -12.01 4.39 2.82
C ARG A 152 -11.39 3.29 3.68
N CYS A 153 -10.63 2.35 3.11
CA CYS A 153 -9.91 1.35 3.91
C CYS A 153 -8.81 2.00 4.75
N LEU A 154 -8.20 3.09 4.27
CA LEU A 154 -7.16 3.82 4.99
C LEU A 154 -7.68 4.34 6.33
N THR A 155 -8.85 4.97 6.33
CA THR A 155 -9.44 5.60 7.53
C THR A 155 -9.87 4.60 8.61
N VAL A 156 -10.16 3.35 8.23
CA VAL A 156 -10.55 2.29 9.17
C VAL A 156 -9.40 1.37 9.56
N MET A 157 -8.16 1.66 9.14
CA MET A 157 -7.02 0.80 9.46
C MET A 157 -6.74 0.71 10.95
N SER A 158 -6.82 1.83 11.67
CA SER A 158 -6.61 1.92 13.12
C SER A 158 -7.55 1.00 13.92
N GLU A 159 -8.76 0.79 13.42
CA GLU A 159 -9.74 -0.11 14.02
C GLU A 159 -9.48 -1.59 13.72
N ARG A 160 -8.70 -1.88 12.67
CA ARG A 160 -8.59 -3.22 12.08
C ARG A 160 -7.20 -3.83 12.21
N LEU A 161 -6.18 -3.01 12.46
CA LEU A 161 -4.79 -3.41 12.60
C LEU A 161 -4.22 -2.94 13.94
N PRO A 162 -3.33 -3.73 14.56
CA PRO A 162 -2.60 -3.28 15.74
C PRO A 162 -1.83 -1.98 15.46
N ALA A 163 -1.81 -1.06 16.43
CA ALA A 163 -1.11 0.22 16.31
C ALA A 163 0.37 0.06 15.91
N ALA A 164 1.06 -0.95 16.46
CA ALA A 164 2.44 -1.25 16.10
C ALA A 164 2.64 -1.55 14.60
N HIS A 165 1.64 -2.14 13.93
CA HIS A 165 1.76 -2.48 12.51
C HIS A 165 1.56 -1.22 11.65
N ILE A 166 0.61 -0.38 12.05
CA ILE A 166 0.34 0.91 11.40
C ILE A 166 1.57 1.81 11.50
N ALA A 167 2.22 1.84 12.67
CA ALA A 167 3.46 2.58 12.89
C ALA A 167 4.63 2.10 12.01
N HIS A 168 4.56 0.90 11.44
CA HIS A 168 5.56 0.37 10.51
C HIS A 168 5.21 0.60 9.04
N ILE A 169 3.99 1.03 8.70
CA ILE A 169 3.64 1.35 7.31
C ILE A 169 4.37 2.61 6.90
N SER A 170 5.28 2.46 5.92
CA SER A 170 6.14 3.57 5.51
C SER A 170 5.89 4.07 4.09
N ARG A 171 5.14 3.32 3.27
CA ARG A 171 4.93 3.60 1.85
C ARG A 171 3.46 3.45 1.49
N ILE A 172 2.82 4.55 1.07
CA ILE A 172 1.42 4.56 0.64
C ILE A 172 1.30 5.15 -0.75
N ASN A 173 0.49 4.48 -1.58
CA ASN A 173 -0.03 5.02 -2.83
C ASN A 173 -1.55 5.17 -2.73
N LEU A 174 -2.06 6.28 -3.22
CA LEU A 174 -3.49 6.58 -3.22
C LEU A 174 -3.86 7.21 -4.56
N HIS A 175 -4.80 6.60 -5.27
CA HIS A 175 -5.49 7.26 -6.38
C HIS A 175 -6.92 7.61 -5.96
N TRP A 176 -7.36 8.81 -6.31
CA TRP A 176 -8.71 9.29 -6.03
C TRP A 176 -9.32 9.93 -7.27
N GLU A 177 -10.41 9.32 -7.75
CA GLU A 177 -11.25 9.90 -8.79
C GLU A 177 -12.28 10.88 -8.21
N LEU A 178 -12.16 12.14 -8.64
CA LEU A 178 -12.96 13.26 -8.20
C LEU A 178 -14.17 13.44 -9.11
N TYR A 179 -15.37 13.30 -8.55
CA TYR A 179 -16.64 13.36 -9.29
C TYR A 179 -17.29 14.74 -9.33
N HIS A 180 -16.98 15.58 -8.34
CA HIS A 180 -17.46 16.95 -8.22
C HIS A 180 -16.51 17.74 -7.30
N PRO A 181 -16.36 19.07 -7.49
CA PRO A 181 -15.59 19.91 -6.59
C PRO A 181 -15.96 19.70 -5.12
N LEU A 182 -14.95 19.53 -4.27
CA LEU A 182 -15.16 19.38 -2.83
C LEU A 182 -15.44 20.74 -2.20
N ILE A 183 -16.50 20.83 -1.41
CA ILE A 183 -16.87 22.06 -0.68
C ILE A 183 -16.54 21.86 0.80
N LEU A 184 -15.25 21.93 1.14
CA LEU A 184 -14.74 21.63 2.48
C LEU A 184 -15.16 22.65 3.54
N THR A 185 -15.61 23.84 3.13
CA THR A 185 -16.13 24.90 4.02
C THR A 185 -17.64 24.84 4.22
N ALA A 186 -18.33 23.86 3.66
CA ALA A 186 -19.78 23.74 3.79
C ALA A 186 -20.18 23.47 5.25
N LYS A 187 -21.26 24.10 5.72
CA LYS A 187 -21.85 23.85 7.05
C LYS A 187 -22.26 22.38 7.24
N HIS A 188 -22.63 21.71 6.15
CA HIS A 188 -23.01 20.31 6.11
C HIS A 188 -22.20 19.61 5.01
N PRO A 189 -20.97 19.16 5.30
CA PRO A 189 -20.12 18.51 4.32
C PRO A 189 -20.75 17.20 3.85
N GLY A 190 -20.61 16.90 2.56
CA GLY A 190 -21.04 15.63 2.00
C GLY A 190 -20.12 14.47 2.41
N LYS A 191 -20.52 13.25 2.04
CA LYS A 191 -19.77 12.03 2.37
C LYS A 191 -18.34 12.02 1.80
N TYR A 192 -18.09 12.71 0.69
CA TYR A 192 -16.78 12.74 0.05
C TYR A 192 -15.86 13.77 0.69
N GLU A 193 -16.42 14.91 1.12
CA GLU A 193 -15.72 15.92 1.91
C GLU A 193 -15.29 15.37 3.27
N ILE A 194 -16.19 14.64 3.95
CA ILE A 194 -15.85 13.95 5.19
C ILE A 194 -14.73 12.94 4.96
N LEU A 195 -14.87 12.08 3.94
CA LEU A 195 -13.84 11.10 3.61
C LEU A 195 -12.49 11.76 3.25
N TRP A 196 -12.51 12.93 2.61
CA TRP A 196 -11.31 13.68 2.26
C TRP A 196 -10.57 14.11 3.52
N VAL A 197 -11.27 14.76 4.44
CA VAL A 197 -10.70 15.18 5.72
C VAL A 197 -10.18 13.98 6.51
N ASP A 198 -10.98 12.91 6.63
CA ASP A 198 -10.60 11.69 7.37
C ASP A 198 -9.33 11.04 6.81
N ILE A 199 -9.17 11.00 5.48
CA ILE A 199 -7.98 10.44 4.84
C ILE A 199 -6.74 11.25 5.17
N TRP A 200 -6.81 12.58 5.04
CA TRP A 200 -5.67 13.43 5.34
C TRP A 200 -5.31 13.42 6.82
N ASP A 201 -6.30 13.40 7.71
CA ASP A 201 -6.07 13.27 9.16
C ASP A 201 -5.45 11.91 9.50
N THR A 202 -5.90 10.83 8.84
CA THR A 202 -5.29 9.51 9.00
C THR A 202 -3.83 9.52 8.54
N LEU A 203 -3.53 10.05 7.35
CA LEU A 203 -2.17 10.14 6.83
C LEU A 203 -1.25 10.97 7.72
N ALA A 204 -1.76 12.08 8.27
CA ALA A 204 -1.02 12.94 9.18
C ALA A 204 -0.68 12.25 10.51
N ALA A 205 -1.55 11.35 10.97
CA ALA A 205 -1.32 10.56 12.19
C ALA A 205 -0.36 9.37 11.98
N MET A 206 0.03 9.04 10.75
CA MET A 206 0.92 7.92 10.46
C MET A 206 2.39 8.29 10.65
N GLU A 207 2.88 8.18 11.89
CA GLU A 207 4.26 8.54 12.25
C GLU A 207 5.34 7.81 11.44
N GLY A 208 5.04 6.58 11.00
CA GLY A 208 5.94 5.74 10.22
C GLY A 208 6.01 6.09 8.73
N LEU A 209 5.12 6.96 8.23
CA LEU A 209 4.97 7.25 6.81
C LEU A 209 6.18 8.06 6.29
N LYS A 210 6.88 7.50 5.29
CA LYS A 210 8.10 8.09 4.70
C LYS A 210 7.95 8.42 3.22
N TRP A 211 7.12 7.66 2.52
CA TRP A 211 6.86 7.79 1.10
C TRP A 211 5.35 7.83 0.89
N LEU A 212 4.85 8.92 0.33
CA LEU A 212 3.45 9.12 0.03
C LEU A 212 3.31 9.63 -1.40
N ARG A 213 2.46 8.96 -2.17
CA ARG A 213 2.02 9.45 -3.47
C ARG A 213 0.50 9.47 -3.51
N VAL A 214 -0.06 10.64 -3.81
CA VAL A 214 -1.50 10.84 -3.97
C VAL A 214 -1.75 11.33 -5.38
N GLU A 215 -2.55 10.61 -6.15
CA GLU A 215 -2.91 10.94 -7.52
C GLU A 215 -4.40 11.20 -7.64
N LEU A 216 -4.74 12.44 -7.99
CA LEU A 216 -6.13 12.83 -8.23
C LEU A 216 -6.42 12.73 -9.73
N SER A 217 -7.62 12.26 -10.08
CA SER A 217 -8.15 12.26 -11.44
C SER A 217 -9.55 12.87 -11.45
N LEU A 218 -9.99 13.40 -12.59
CA LEU A 218 -11.34 13.94 -12.74
C LEU A 218 -12.21 12.91 -13.47
N ALA A 219 -13.33 12.52 -12.87
CA ALA A 219 -14.34 11.72 -13.58
C ALA A 219 -14.97 12.52 -14.74
N ARG A 220 -14.91 13.86 -14.67
CA ARG A 220 -15.46 14.80 -15.64
C ARG A 220 -14.41 15.86 -15.98
N PRO A 221 -13.65 15.69 -17.07
CA PRO A 221 -12.54 16.60 -17.42
C PRO A 221 -12.95 18.08 -17.55
N HIS A 222 -14.17 18.36 -18.02
CA HIS A 222 -14.69 19.73 -18.17
C HIS A 222 -14.84 20.50 -16.86
N GLN A 223 -14.77 19.83 -15.70
CA GLN A 223 -14.79 20.49 -14.38
C GLN A 223 -13.40 20.99 -13.94
N GLY A 224 -12.36 20.82 -14.76
CA GLY A 224 -10.98 21.21 -14.40
C GLY A 224 -10.84 22.67 -13.98
N SER A 225 -11.60 23.59 -14.59
CA SER A 225 -11.61 25.01 -14.21
C SER A 225 -12.18 25.23 -12.80
N GLU A 226 -13.31 24.61 -12.46
CA GLU A 226 -13.93 24.70 -11.13
C GLU A 226 -13.00 24.16 -10.04
N TRP A 227 -12.25 23.09 -10.34
CA TRP A 227 -11.24 22.53 -9.45
C TRP A 227 -10.03 23.43 -9.29
N THR A 228 -9.59 24.06 -10.39
CA THR A 228 -8.49 25.03 -10.38
C THR A 228 -8.83 26.21 -9.46
N GLU A 229 -10.03 26.77 -9.56
CA GLU A 229 -10.46 27.90 -8.70
C GLU A 229 -10.54 27.53 -7.22
N ARG A 230 -10.79 26.25 -6.90
CA ARG A 230 -10.95 25.73 -5.54
C ARG A 230 -9.72 24.99 -5.02
N GLU A 231 -8.61 25.07 -5.76
CA GLU A 231 -7.37 24.38 -5.44
C GLU A 231 -6.91 24.66 -4.00
N TRP A 232 -7.05 25.91 -3.54
CA TRP A 232 -6.69 26.33 -2.18
C TRP A 232 -7.35 25.50 -1.08
N SER A 233 -8.57 25.02 -1.31
CA SER A 233 -9.31 24.23 -0.31
C SER A 233 -8.66 22.87 -0.05
N LEU A 234 -7.97 22.31 -1.05
CA LEU A 234 -7.31 21.01 -0.95
C LEU A 234 -6.08 21.07 -0.03
N TRP A 235 -5.46 22.24 0.08
CA TRP A 235 -4.20 22.43 0.81
C TRP A 235 -4.33 22.22 2.31
N GLU A 236 -5.48 22.53 2.91
CA GLU A 236 -5.70 22.40 4.35
C GLU A 236 -5.46 20.98 4.86
N GLY A 237 -5.85 19.96 4.07
CA GLY A 237 -5.55 18.56 4.39
C GLY A 237 -4.08 18.21 4.14
N VAL A 238 -3.55 18.63 2.99
CA VAL A 238 -2.17 18.34 2.54
C VAL A 238 -1.13 18.88 3.52
N LYS A 239 -1.33 20.10 4.03
CA LYS A 239 -0.42 20.77 4.99
C LYS A 239 -0.23 19.98 6.29
N LYS A 240 -1.22 19.19 6.71
CA LYS A 240 -1.14 18.37 7.93
C LYS A 240 -0.13 17.23 7.81
N VAL A 241 0.13 16.75 6.59
CA VAL A 241 1.01 15.61 6.34
C VAL A 241 2.45 16.09 6.16
N THR A 242 3.18 16.10 7.27
CA THR A 242 4.55 16.66 7.34
C THR A 242 5.65 15.59 7.46
N HIS A 243 5.28 14.36 7.78
CA HIS A 243 6.22 13.29 8.11
C HIS A 243 6.93 12.65 6.91
N PRO A 244 6.30 12.47 5.73
CA PRO A 244 6.94 11.79 4.63
C PRO A 244 8.14 12.58 4.10
N SER A 245 9.30 11.94 4.02
CA SER A 245 10.49 12.48 3.34
C SER A 245 10.30 12.63 1.82
N HIS A 246 9.36 11.88 1.27
CA HIS A 246 8.97 11.96 -0.12
C HIS A 246 7.46 11.99 -0.20
N PHE A 247 6.91 13.13 -0.63
CA PHE A 247 5.49 13.34 -0.78
C PHE A 247 5.21 13.94 -2.16
N GLU A 248 4.56 13.17 -3.02
CA GLU A 248 4.10 13.60 -4.33
C GLU A 248 2.58 13.74 -4.34
N LEU A 249 2.09 14.90 -4.80
CA LEU A 249 0.68 15.14 -5.07
C LEU A 249 0.50 15.40 -6.56
N VAL A 250 -0.19 14.49 -7.24
CA VAL A 250 -0.45 14.56 -8.67
C VAL A 250 -1.85 15.13 -8.88
N LEU A 251 -1.94 16.26 -9.59
CA LEU A 251 -3.19 16.98 -9.85
C LEU A 251 -3.57 16.92 -11.32
N PRO A 252 -4.87 16.73 -11.63
CA PRO A 252 -5.37 16.59 -13.00
C PRO A 252 -5.77 17.93 -13.66
N PHE A 253 -5.43 19.06 -13.03
CA PHE A 253 -5.80 20.41 -13.48
C PHE A 253 -4.64 21.41 -13.31
N PRO A 254 -4.62 22.51 -14.09
CA PRO A 254 -3.54 23.50 -14.05
C PRO A 254 -3.52 24.26 -12.71
N ALA A 255 -2.45 25.01 -12.46
CA ALA A 255 -2.34 25.84 -11.26
C ALA A 255 -3.36 26.98 -11.29
N ALA A 256 -3.98 27.25 -10.14
CA ALA A 256 -4.78 28.45 -10.02
C ALA A 256 -3.88 29.69 -10.12
N ALA A 257 -4.37 30.74 -10.79
CA ALA A 257 -3.68 32.03 -10.81
C ALA A 257 -3.52 32.64 -9.40
N SER A 258 -4.39 32.22 -8.47
CA SER A 258 -4.39 32.62 -7.06
C SER A 258 -3.51 31.74 -6.17
N THR A 259 -2.85 30.71 -6.71
CA THR A 259 -1.96 29.84 -5.93
C THR A 259 -0.71 30.63 -5.57
N GLN A 260 -0.76 31.30 -4.42
CA GLN A 260 0.42 31.84 -3.77
C GLN A 260 1.36 30.66 -3.49
N GLU A 261 2.67 30.91 -3.60
CA GLU A 261 3.73 29.96 -3.26
C GLU A 261 3.70 29.65 -1.74
N GLU A 262 2.66 28.97 -1.28
CA GLU A 262 2.65 28.34 0.01
C GLU A 262 3.61 27.16 -0.07
N THR A 263 4.60 27.15 0.82
CA THR A 263 5.51 26.01 0.98
C THR A 263 4.71 24.82 1.50
N LEU A 264 4.22 23.98 0.58
CA LEU A 264 3.59 22.71 0.90
C LEU A 264 4.67 21.67 1.24
N PRO A 265 4.35 20.68 2.09
CA PRO A 265 5.27 19.57 2.41
C PRO A 265 5.42 18.56 1.26
N CYS A 266 4.91 18.86 0.06
CA CYS A 266 4.87 17.96 -1.06
C CYS A 266 5.38 18.60 -2.35
N THR A 267 5.79 17.74 -3.29
CA THR A 267 6.03 18.10 -4.68
C THR A 267 4.73 17.96 -5.45
N ILE A 268 4.22 19.07 -6.01
CA ILE A 268 3.05 19.05 -6.88
C ILE A 268 3.50 18.65 -8.30
N ILE A 269 2.85 17.62 -8.85
CA ILE A 269 3.02 17.18 -10.23
C ILE A 269 1.69 17.41 -10.96
N ARG A 270 1.68 18.12 -12.08
CA ARG A 270 0.44 18.34 -12.84
C ARG A 270 0.40 17.44 -14.07
N ARG A 271 -0.64 16.62 -14.17
CA ARG A 271 -0.93 15.75 -15.32
C ARG A 271 -2.25 16.17 -15.92
N LEU A 272 -2.20 17.05 -16.91
CA LEU A 272 -3.39 17.49 -17.61
C LEU A 272 -3.87 16.33 -18.49
N SER A 273 -5.16 16.01 -18.40
CA SER A 273 -5.80 15.07 -19.32
C SER A 273 -5.64 15.59 -20.74
N SER A 274 -4.89 14.89 -21.57
CA SER A 274 -4.64 15.26 -22.97
C SER A 274 -5.83 14.92 -23.87
N ASP A 275 -7.03 15.38 -23.49
CA ASP A 275 -8.27 15.25 -24.27
C ASP A 275 -8.69 16.60 -24.90
N GLU A 276 -7.72 17.44 -25.25
CA GLU A 276 -7.90 18.51 -26.25
C GLU A 276 -7.28 18.10 -27.60
N ALA A 277 -7.58 16.87 -28.01
CA ALA A 277 -7.44 16.45 -29.39
C ALA A 277 -8.74 15.75 -29.79
N HIS A 278 -9.76 16.54 -30.13
CA HIS A 278 -10.67 16.42 -31.29
C HIS A 278 -11.85 17.38 -31.17
#